data_AF-A0A3C1A8R0-F1
#
_entry.id   AF-A0A3C1A8R0-F1
#
_cell.length_a   1.000
_cell.length_b   1.000
_cell.length_c   1.000
_cell.angle_alpha   90.00
_cell.angle_beta   90.00
_cell.angle_gamma   90.00
#
_symmetry.space_group_name_H-M   'P 1'
#
loop_
_entity.id
_entity.type
_entity.pdbx_description
1 polymer ?
#
loop_
_entity_poly.entity_id
_entity_poly.type
_entity_poly.pdbx_seq_one_letter_code
_entity_poly.pdbx_strand_id
1 'polypeptide(L)' 'MIVEIWSDVVCPFCYIGKRRFERAMQQFPYRDQVKLIWRSYQLDPFAVTHPDKTPLQMMVEEKGLPSNRINDYIGYINE' A
#
# COMPACT_ATOMS: atom_id res chain seq x y z
N MET A 1 -0.75 -23.95 7.29
CA MET A 1 -1.15 -22.67 7.92
C MET A 1 -1.73 -21.75 6.86
N ILE A 2 -2.76 -20.95 7.16
CA ILE A 2 -3.30 -19.97 6.21
C ILE A 2 -2.81 -18.57 6.63
N VAL A 3 -2.32 -17.80 5.66
CA VAL A 3 -2.00 -16.37 5.82
C VAL A 3 -2.93 -15.60 4.89
N GLU A 4 -3.70 -14.69 5.46
CA GLU A 4 -4.57 -13.80 4.69
C GLU A 4 -3.99 -12.38 4.72
N ILE A 5 -3.82 -11.76 3.55
CA ILE A 5 -3.32 -10.39 3.42
C ILE A 5 -4.41 -9.53 2.80
N TRP A 6 -4.88 -8.55 3.57
CA TRP A 6 -5.74 -7.48 3.08
C TRP A 6 -4.89 -6.35 2.53
N SER A 7 -5.19 -5.93 1.31
CA SER A 7 -4.43 -4.89 0.62
C SER A 7 -5.34 -3.99 -0.20
N ASP A 8 -5.01 -2.70 -0.18
CA ASP A 8 -5.50 -1.73 -1.16
C ASP A 8 -4.38 -1.47 -2.17
N VAL A 9 -4.74 -1.18 -3.43
CA VAL A 9 -3.82 -0.90 -4.54
C VAL A 9 -3.17 0.48 -4.43
N VAL A 10 -3.84 1.45 -3.80
CA VAL A 10 -3.29 2.81 -3.61
C VAL A 10 -2.39 2.93 -2.38
N CYS A 11 -2.35 1.89 -1.55
CA CYS A 11 -1.63 1.86 -0.28
C CYS A 11 -0.12 1.61 -0.49
N PRO A 12 0.76 2.60 -0.29
CA PRO A 12 2.20 2.41 -0.50
C PRO A 12 2.81 1.41 0.50
N PHE A 13 2.34 1.41 1.75
CA PHE A 13 2.81 0.47 2.77
C PHE A 13 2.41 -0.97 2.48
N CYS A 14 1.29 -1.18 1.79
CA CYS A 14 0.84 -2.50 1.38
C CYS A 14 1.79 -3.07 0.31
N TYR A 15 2.31 -2.22 -0.59
CA TYR A 15 3.36 -2.62 -1.53
C TYR A 15 4.69 -2.95 -0.81
N ILE A 16 5.14 -2.10 0.12
CA ILE A 16 6.35 -2.36 0.92
C ILE A 16 6.20 -3.66 1.72
N GLY A 17 5.05 -3.84 2.37
CA GLY A 17 4.71 -5.04 3.13
C GLY A 17 4.74 -6.30 2.27
N LYS A 18 4.17 -6.26 1.06
CA LYS A 18 4.25 -7.36 0.09
C LYS A 18 5.70 -7.73 -0.22
N ARG A 19 6.56 -6.76 -0.52
CA ARG A 19 7.99 -7.02 -0.81
C ARG A 19 8.73 -7.60 0.38
N ARG A 20 8.48 -7.09 1.59
CA ARG A 20 9.07 -7.62 2.82
C ARG A 20 8.58 -9.04 3.11
N PHE A 21 7.30 -9.32 2.93
CA PHE A 21 6.72 -10.65 3.08
C PHE A 21 7.31 -11.64 2.08
N GLU A 22 7.42 -11.26 0.79
CA GLU A 22 8.06 -12.08 -0.24
C GLU A 22 9.50 -12.46 0.14
N ARG A 23 10.30 -11.48 0.61
CA ARG A 23 11.68 -11.72 1.09
C ARG A 23 11.70 -12.67 2.29
N ALA A 24 10.78 -12.52 3.25
CA ALA A 24 10.69 -13.41 4.39
C ALA A 24 10.31 -14.85 3.98
N MET A 25 9.36 -15.01 3.06
CA MET A 25 8.93 -16.31 2.55
C MET A 25 10.03 -17.04 1.76
N GLN A 26 10.96 -16.31 1.12
CA GLN A 26 12.13 -16.93 0.49
C GLN A 26 13.09 -17.56 1.51
N GLN A 27 13.15 -17.03 2.72
CA GLN A 27 14.03 -17.51 3.80
C GLN A 27 13.34 -18.51 4.74
N PHE A 28 12.01 -18.65 4.62
CA PHE A 28 11.22 -19.48 5.51
C PHE A 28 11.22 -20.96 5.07
N PRO A 29 11.77 -21.91 5.86
CA PRO A 29 11.94 -23.30 5.45
C PRO A 29 10.64 -24.04 5.13
N TYR A 30 9.53 -23.65 5.76
CA TYR A 30 8.23 -24.31 5.60
C TYR A 30 7.28 -23.54 4.69
N ARG A 31 7.81 -22.70 3.78
CA ARG A 31 6.99 -21.86 2.88
C ARG A 31 5.92 -22.64 2.12
N ASP A 32 6.21 -23.88 1.73
CA ASP A 32 5.29 -24.72 0.95
C ASP A 32 4.09 -25.22 1.78
N GLN A 33 4.14 -25.06 3.11
CA GLN A 33 3.04 -25.36 4.03
C GLN A 33 2.14 -24.14 4.31
N VAL A 34 2.47 -22.98 3.72
CA VAL A 34 1.71 -21.74 3.87
C VAL A 34 0.78 -21.57 2.68
N LYS A 35 -0.52 -21.54 2.95
CA LYS A 35 -1.54 -21.12 1.97
C LYS A 35 -1.75 -19.61 2.10
N LEU A 36 -1.29 -18.87 1.10
CA LEU A 36 -1.49 -17.42 1.02
C LEU A 36 -2.82 -17.08 0.32
N ILE A 37 -3.61 -16.20 0.93
CA ILE A 37 -4.85 -15.67 0.36
C ILE A 37 -4.79 -14.15 0.35
N TRP A 38 -5.04 -13.54 -0.81
CA TRP A 38 -5.17 -12.10 -0.94
C TRP A 38 -6.64 -11.69 -0.78
N ARG A 39 -6.86 -10.62 -0.02
CA ARG A 39 -8.17 -10.03 0.24
C ARG A 39 -8.15 -8.56 -0.17
N SER A 40 -9.21 -8.12 -0.82
CA SER A 40 -9.38 -6.70 -1.15
C SER A 40 -9.64 -5.88 0.12
N TYR A 41 -9.09 -4.68 0.16
CA TYR A 41 -9.40 -3.66 1.15
C TYR A 41 -9.50 -2.30 0.45
N GLN A 42 -10.35 -1.42 0.95
CA GLN A 42 -10.46 -0.04 0.50
C GLN A 42 -10.11 0.87 1.68
N LEU A 43 -9.03 1.63 1.55
CA LEU A 43 -8.64 2.64 2.54
C LEU A 43 -9.70 3.73 2.66
N ASP A 44 -10.27 4.12 1.52
CA ASP A 44 -11.44 4.96 1.45
C ASP A 44 -12.49 4.31 0.51
N PRO A 45 -13.55 3.69 1.06
CA PRO A 45 -14.61 3.08 0.27
C PRO A 45 -15.54 4.11 -0.40
N PHE A 46 -15.47 5.38 -0.01
CA PHE A 46 -16.30 6.47 -0.55
C PHE A 46 -15.53 7.38 -1.51
N ALA A 47 -14.28 7.04 -1.83
CA ALA A 47 -13.44 7.82 -2.73
C ALA A 47 -14.12 8.03 -4.10
N VAL A 48 -14.13 9.28 -4.56
CA VAL A 48 -14.64 9.65 -5.88
C VAL A 48 -13.46 9.83 -6.83
N THR A 49 -13.57 9.28 -8.03
CA THR A 49 -12.53 9.44 -9.06
C THR A 49 -12.57 10.87 -9.63
N HIS A 50 -11.42 11.55 -9.57
CA HIS A 50 -11.22 12.89 -10.14
C HIS A 50 -10.17 12.84 -11.26
N PRO A 51 -10.56 12.65 -12.54
CA PRO A 51 -9.62 12.51 -13.65
C PRO A 51 -8.80 13.77 -13.94
N ASP A 52 -9.27 14.92 -13.46
CA ASP A 52 -8.64 16.23 -13.58
C ASP A 52 -7.55 16.49 -12.54
N LYS A 53 -7.40 15.61 -11.54
CA LYS A 53 -6.45 15.78 -10.43
C LYS A 53 -5.38 14.71 -10.43
N THR A 54 -4.16 15.13 -10.13
CA THR A 54 -3.05 14.24 -9.83
C THR A 54 -3.18 13.65 -8.42
N PRO A 55 -2.57 12.48 -8.13
CA PRO A 55 -2.55 11.92 -6.78
C PRO A 55 -2.00 12.89 -5.72
N LEU A 56 -0.98 13.69 -6.07
CA LEU A 56 -0.44 14.71 -5.18
C LEU A 56 -1.47 15.78 -4.84
N GLN A 57 -2.21 16.28 -5.83
CA GLN A 57 -3.27 17.28 -5.60
C GLN A 57 -4.37 16.71 -4.69
N MET A 58 -4.82 15.48 -4.96
CA MET A 58 -5.81 14.82 -4.11
C MET A 58 -5.31 14.67 -2.67
N MET A 59 -4.08 14.20 -2.47
CA MET A 59 -3.49 14.06 -1.13
C MET A 59 -3.34 15.39 -0.40
N VAL A 60 -2.95 16.46 -1.09
CA VAL A 60 -2.85 17.81 -0.52
C VAL A 60 -4.22 18.30 -0.05
N GLU A 61 -5.26 18.14 -0.88
CA GLU A 61 -6.63 18.54 -0.56
C GLU A 61 -7.20 17.73 0.60
N GLU A 62 -7.08 16.40 0.58
CA GLU A 62 -7.63 15.51 1.61
C GLU A 62 -6.91 15.62 2.95
N LYS A 63 -5.59 15.76 2.93
CA LYS A 63 -4.77 15.80 4.16
C LYS A 63 -4.60 17.21 4.71
N GLY A 64 -4.89 18.24 3.93
CA GLY A 64 -4.70 19.64 4.31
C GLY A 64 -3.24 20.01 4.56
N LEU A 65 -2.30 19.29 3.95
CA LEU A 65 -0.85 19.48 4.11
C LEU A 65 -0.25 20.15 2.88
N PRO A 66 0.78 20.99 3.04
CA PRO A 66 1.46 21.59 1.90
C PRO A 66 2.18 20.51 1.06
N SER A 67 2.26 20.74 -0.25
CA SER A 67 2.77 19.77 -1.22
C SER A 67 4.20 19.32 -0.97
N ASN A 68 5.06 20.18 -0.42
CA ASN A 68 6.43 19.80 -0.02
C ASN A 68 6.43 18.69 1.03
N ARG A 69 5.59 18.79 2.07
CA ARG A 69 5.48 17.77 3.11
C ARG A 69 4.92 16.45 2.57
N ILE A 70 3.95 16.50 1.67
CA ILE A 70 3.43 15.29 1.02
C ILE A 70 4.52 14.64 0.14
N ASN A 71 5.30 15.43 -0.60
CA ASN A 71 6.41 14.92 -1.38
C ASN A 71 7.49 14.27 -0.52
N ASP A 72 7.80 14.83 0.65
CA ASP A 72 8.73 14.21 1.61
C ASP A 72 8.22 12.82 2.05
N TYR A 73 6.91 12.71 2.35
CA TYR A 73 6.29 11.42 2.69
C TYR A 73 6.33 10.40 1.55
N ILE A 74 6.09 10.85 0.32
CA ILE A 74 6.21 10.01 -0.88
C ILE A 74 7.66 9.58 -1.10
N GLY A 75 8.63 10.44 -0.79
CA GLY A 75 10.05 10.14 -0.87
C GLY A 75 10.45 8.89 -0.08
N TYR A 76 9.95 8.73 1.15
CA TYR A 76 10.24 7.57 2.01
C TYR A 76 9.72 6.24 1.47
N ILE A 77 8.85 6.24 0.45
CA ILE A 77 8.28 5.02 -0.14
C ILE A 77 9.18 4.46 -1.26
N ASN A 78 10.07 5.28 -1.81
CA ASN A 78 10.94 4.91 -2.94
C ASN A 78 12.32 4.36 -2.54
N GLU A 79 12.61 4.25 -1.23
CA GLU A 79 13.82 3.60 -0.67
C GLU A 79 13.56 2.14 -0.27
#